data_AF-A0A7X8W4U7-F1
#
_entry.id   AF-A0A7X8W4U7-F1
#
_cell.length_a   1.000
_cell.length_b   1.000
_cell.length_c   1.000
_cell.angle_alpha   90.00
_cell.angle_beta   90.00
_cell.angle_gamma   90.00
#
_symmetry.space_group_name_H-M   'P 1'
#
loop_
_entity.id
_entity.type
_entity.pdbx_description
1 polymer ?
#
loop_
_entity_poly.entity_id
_entity_poly.type
_entity_poly.pdbx_seq_one_letter_code
_entity_poly.pdbx_strand_id
1 'polypeptide(L)'
;MDVIVLIGANTFSSALMNASDLKSKANATLYGNETGGNLIHFGQIKQLQIEDYYLFYSTKQFHLSNTPGPLRPDVEIMQSYSDFINGIDSVLKAL
;
A
#
# COMPACT_ATOMS: atom_id res chain seq x y z
N MET A 1 -9.39 3.43 -21.26
CA MET A 1 -8.37 4.33 -20.68
C MET A 1 -7.71 3.52 -19.59
N ASP A 2 -6.42 3.26 -19.75
CA ASP A 2 -5.70 2.37 -18.84
C ASP A 2 -5.27 3.18 -17.61
N VAL A 3 -5.62 2.68 -16.42
CA VAL A 3 -5.30 3.33 -15.14
C VAL A 3 -4.01 2.71 -14.61
N ILE A 4 -2.98 3.54 -14.43
CA ILE A 4 -1.69 3.15 -13.86
C ILE A 4 -1.63 3.62 -12.42
N VAL A 5 -1.27 2.72 -11.50
CA VAL A 5 -1.17 3.02 -10.07
C VAL A 5 0.20 2.62 -9.58
N LEU A 6 0.91 3.60 -9.01
CA LEU A 6 2.22 3.41 -8.39
C LEU A 6 2.04 2.98 -6.94
N ILE A 7 2.64 1.87 -6.54
CA ILE A 7 2.60 1.34 -5.18
C ILE A 7 4.01 1.07 -4.64
N GLY A 8 4.14 1.04 -3.32
CA GLY A 8 5.36 0.56 -2.68
C GLY A 8 5.25 0.41 -1.17
N ALA A 9 6.40 0.28 -0.49
CA ALA A 9 6.43 -0.02 0.94
C ALA A 9 5.65 0.98 1.83
N ASN A 10 5.49 2.24 1.39
CA ASN A 10 4.70 3.25 2.10
C ASN A 10 3.20 3.24 1.75
N THR A 11 2.75 2.32 0.89
CA THR A 11 1.33 2.07 0.62
C THR A 11 0.78 1.13 1.70
N PHE A 12 0.17 1.70 2.74
CA PHE A 12 -0.46 0.94 3.84
C PHE A 12 -1.75 1.65 4.30
N SER A 13 -2.48 1.05 5.24
CA SER A 13 -3.76 1.60 5.74
C SER A 13 -4.76 1.83 4.59
N SER A 14 -5.43 2.98 4.53
CA SER A 14 -6.38 3.32 3.47
C SER A 14 -5.77 3.32 2.07
N ALA A 15 -4.46 3.59 1.92
CA ALA A 15 -3.79 3.53 0.62
C ALA A 15 -3.74 2.10 0.06
N LEU A 16 -3.55 1.09 0.94
CA LEU A 16 -3.64 -0.32 0.53
C LEU A 16 -5.05 -0.68 0.06
N MET A 17 -6.07 -0.25 0.80
CA MET A 17 -7.47 -0.49 0.43
C MET A 17 -7.79 0.12 -0.93
N ASN A 18 -7.34 1.36 -1.16
CA ASN A 18 -7.51 2.06 -2.43
C ASN A 18 -6.78 1.33 -3.58
N ALA A 19 -5.53 0.90 -3.39
CA ALA A 19 -4.79 0.16 -4.41
C ALA A 19 -5.44 -1.18 -4.76
N SER A 20 -5.95 -1.90 -3.75
CA SER A 20 -6.69 -3.16 -3.94
C SER A 20 -8.02 -2.94 -4.69
N ASP A 21 -8.74 -1.87 -4.40
CA ASP A 21 -9.97 -1.50 -5.09
C ASP A 21 -9.71 -1.04 -6.53
N LEU A 22 -8.68 -0.24 -6.78
CA LEU A 22 -8.29 0.18 -8.13
C LEU A 22 -7.92 -1.01 -9.00
N LYS A 23 -7.17 -1.98 -8.45
CA LYS A 23 -6.83 -3.21 -9.15
C LYS A 23 -8.07 -4.03 -9.51
N SER A 24 -8.94 -4.29 -8.54
CA SER A 24 -10.06 -5.23 -8.70
C SER A 24 -11.31 -4.63 -9.35
N LYS A 25 -11.57 -3.33 -9.15
CA LYS A 25 -12.81 -2.66 -9.61
C LYS A 25 -12.59 -1.74 -10.79
N ALA A 26 -11.40 -1.15 -10.93
CA ALA A 26 -11.07 -0.24 -12.03
C ALA A 26 -10.14 -0.85 -13.07
N ASN A 27 -9.79 -2.15 -12.94
CA ASN A 27 -8.87 -2.85 -13.83
C ASN A 27 -7.52 -2.11 -14.01
N ALA A 28 -7.05 -1.48 -12.93
CA ALA A 28 -5.78 -0.74 -12.94
C ALA A 28 -4.58 -1.68 -12.93
N THR A 29 -3.49 -1.30 -13.60
CA THR A 29 -2.21 -2.00 -13.55
C THR A 29 -1.32 -1.38 -12.48
N LEU A 30 -0.85 -2.20 -11.53
CA LEU A 30 0.00 -1.75 -10.43
C LEU A 30 1.48 -1.84 -10.79
N TYR A 31 2.23 -0.76 -10.57
CA TYR A 31 3.68 -0.68 -10.80
C TYR A 31 4.42 -0.34 -9.50
N GLY A 32 5.63 -0.85 -9.34
CA GLY A 32 6.51 -0.53 -8.19
C GLY A 32 6.92 -1.77 -7.41
N ASN A 33 6.87 -1.73 -6.07
CA ASN A 33 7.21 -2.87 -5.22
C ASN A 33 6.06 -3.25 -4.27
N GLU A 34 6.26 -4.32 -3.49
CA GLU A 34 5.26 -4.79 -2.53
C GLU A 34 4.81 -3.67 -1.58
N THR A 35 3.50 -3.62 -1.33
CA THR A 35 2.93 -2.70 -0.34
C THR A 35 3.40 -3.03 1.09
N GLY A 36 3.47 -2.03 1.96
CA GLY A 36 3.78 -2.26 3.39
C GLY A 36 2.61 -2.78 4.22
N GLY A 37 1.38 -2.73 3.69
CA GLY A 37 0.18 -3.21 4.37
C GLY A 37 -0.17 -4.66 4.02
N ASN A 38 -0.74 -5.40 4.97
CA ASN A 38 -1.22 -6.76 4.75
C ASN A 38 -2.68 -6.75 4.25
N LEU A 39 -3.00 -7.51 3.21
CA LEU A 39 -4.36 -7.64 2.66
C LEU A 39 -5.38 -8.17 3.68
N ILE A 40 -4.92 -8.91 4.71
CA ILE A 40 -5.69 -9.21 5.91
C ILE A 40 -5.02 -8.49 7.08
N HIS A 41 -5.66 -7.43 7.60
CA HIS A 41 -5.07 -6.59 8.65
C HIS A 41 -6.10 -6.07 9.65
N PHE A 42 -5.63 -5.76 10.85
CA PHE A 42 -6.41 -5.01 11.83
C PHE A 42 -6.30 -3.51 11.54
N GLY A 43 -7.42 -2.81 11.58
CA GLY A 43 -7.49 -1.37 11.40
C GLY A 43 -8.68 -0.77 12.13
N GLN A 44 -9.11 0.40 11.66
CA GLN A 44 -10.10 1.24 12.35
C GLN A 44 -9.61 1.54 13.77
N ILE A 45 -8.66 2.46 13.84
CA ILE A 45 -8.00 2.82 15.09
C ILE A 45 -8.98 3.64 15.94
N LYS A 46 -9.16 3.20 17.19
CA LYS A 46 -9.69 4.03 18.27
C LYS A 46 -8.57 4.37 19.25
N GLN A 47 -8.81 5.42 20.02
CA GLN A 47 -7.91 5.84 21.09
C GLN A 47 -8.63 5.84 22.43
N LEU A 48 -7.90 5.48 23.49
CA LEU A 48 -8.30 5.64 24.88
C LEU A 48 -7.23 6.50 25.57
N GLN A 49 -7.66 7.51 26.32
CA GLN A 49 -6.75 8.28 27.18
C GLN A 49 -6.59 7.55 28.51
N ILE A 50 -5.34 7.29 28.91
CA ILE A 50 -4.96 6.68 30.18
C ILE A 50 -3.98 7.63 30.85
N GLU A 51 -4.47 8.38 31.85
CA GLU A 51 -3.72 9.48 32.48
C GLU A 51 -3.21 10.48 31.41
N ASP A 52 -1.88 10.58 31.26
CA ASP A 52 -1.20 11.47 30.31
C ASP A 52 -0.85 10.78 28.97
N TYR A 53 -1.31 9.55 28.73
CA TYR A 53 -0.98 8.76 27.53
C TYR A 53 -2.21 8.45 26.68
N TYR A 54 -2.00 8.24 25.38
CA TYR A 54 -3.00 7.71 24.46
C TYR A 54 -2.65 6.28 24.04
N LEU A 55 -3.57 5.35 24.34
CA LEU A 55 -3.53 3.99 23.83
C LEU A 55 -4.32 3.92 22.53
N PHE A 56 -3.66 3.53 21.44
CA PHE A 56 -4.30 3.29 20.14
C PHE A 56 -4.49 1.80 19.93
N TYR A 57 -5.67 1.40 19.47
CA TYR A 57 -5.98 0.01 19.18
C TYR A 57 -6.94 -0.12 18.00
N SER A 58 -6.77 -1.19 17.23
CA SER A 58 -7.65 -1.53 16.10
C SER A 58 -8.96 -2.13 16.61
N THR A 59 -10.08 -1.70 16.04
CA THR A 59 -11.40 -2.22 16.41
C THR A 59 -12.03 -3.14 15.36
N LYS A 60 -11.37 -3.32 14.22
CA LYS A 60 -11.89 -4.11 13.12
C LYS A 60 -10.78 -4.86 12.39
N GLN A 61 -11.11 -6.07 11.92
CA GLN A 61 -10.29 -6.79 10.97
C GLN A 61 -10.85 -6.59 9.55
N PHE A 62 -9.98 -6.24 8.61
CA PHE A 62 -10.29 -6.09 7.20
C PHE A 62 -9.74 -7.28 6.42
N HIS A 63 -10.54 -7.79 5.48
CA HIS A 63 -10.16 -8.85 4.55
C HIS A 63 -10.30 -8.31 3.13
N LEU A 64 -9.18 -7.90 2.53
CA LEU A 64 -9.11 -7.44 1.15
C LEU A 64 -8.80 -8.59 0.17
N SER A 65 -8.41 -9.75 0.71
CA SER A 65 -8.15 -10.97 -0.06
C SER A 65 -8.41 -12.21 0.81
N ASN A 66 -8.41 -13.39 0.20
CA ASN A 66 -8.53 -14.67 0.89
C ASN A 66 -7.22 -15.14 1.56
N THR A 67 -6.09 -14.54 1.20
CA THR A 67 -4.77 -14.86 1.74
C THR A 67 -4.12 -13.64 2.40
N PRO A 68 -3.39 -13.84 3.51
CA PRO A 68 -2.59 -12.77 4.10
C PRO A 68 -1.35 -12.49 3.24
N GLY A 69 -0.79 -11.31 3.41
CA GLY A 69 0.42 -10.85 2.73
C GLY A 69 0.26 -9.47 2.11
N PRO A 70 1.34 -8.87 1.59
CA PRO A 70 1.27 -7.60 0.93
C PRO A 70 0.54 -7.70 -0.41
N LEU A 71 -0.07 -6.60 -0.85
CA LEU A 71 -0.46 -6.45 -2.25
C LEU A 71 0.80 -6.37 -3.12
N ARG A 72 0.89 -7.25 -4.11
CA ARG A 72 1.98 -7.31 -5.09
C ARG A 72 1.63 -6.46 -6.33
N PRO A 73 2.62 -5.77 -6.93
CA PRO A 73 2.44 -5.08 -8.21
C PRO A 73 2.20 -6.09 -9.33
N ASP A 74 1.65 -5.62 -10.44
CA ASP A 74 1.57 -6.38 -11.69
C ASP A 74 2.91 -6.28 -12.46
N VAL A 75 3.57 -5.11 -12.36
CA VAL A 75 4.90 -4.87 -12.90
C VAL A 75 5.83 -4.44 -11.78
N GLU A 76 6.75 -5.33 -11.41
CA GLU A 76 7.72 -5.08 -10.34
C GLU A 76 8.88 -4.20 -10.84
N ILE A 77 9.05 -3.04 -10.19
CA ILE A 77 10.13 -2.09 -10.44
C ILE A 77 10.63 -1.59 -9.09
N MET A 78 11.86 -1.95 -8.73
CA MET A 78 12.50 -1.44 -7.53
C MET A 78 13.22 -0.13 -7.81
N GLN A 79 13.16 0.79 -6.84
CA GLN A 79 13.97 2.00 -6.87
C GLN A 79 15.45 1.64 -6.91
N SER A 80 16.15 2.05 -7.96
CA SER A 80 17.58 1.82 -8.07
C SER A 80 18.36 2.83 -7.21
N TYR A 81 19.50 2.41 -6.66
CA TYR A 81 20.36 3.31 -5.89
C TYR A 81 20.82 4.50 -6.73
N SER A 82 21.20 4.26 -8.00
CA SER A 82 21.62 5.31 -8.93
C SER A 82 20.51 6.33 -9.20
N ASP A 83 19.30 5.87 -9.50
CA ASP A 83 18.18 6.79 -9.73
C ASP A 83 17.86 7.56 -8.43
N PHE A 84 17.91 6.90 -7.26
CA PHE A 84 17.61 7.51 -5.97
C PHE A 84 18.55 8.68 -5.64
N ILE A 85 19.87 8.47 -5.75
CA ILE A 85 20.85 9.54 -5.46
C ILE A 85 20.79 10.70 -6.46
N ASN A 86 20.21 10.47 -7.65
CA ASN A 86 20.00 11.48 -8.67
C ASN A 86 18.59 12.13 -8.61
N GLY A 87 17.77 11.76 -7.63
CA GLY A 87 16.41 12.30 -7.49
C GLY A 87 15.45 11.82 -8.59
N ILE A 88 15.74 10.69 -9.21
CA ILE A 88 14.92 10.07 -10.26
C ILE A 88 14.09 8.94 -9.64
N ASP A 89 12.78 8.96 -9.89
CA ASP A 89 11.91 7.83 -9.55
C ASP A 89 12.03 6.75 -10.63
N SER A 90 12.48 5.56 -10.24
CA SER A 90 12.72 4.46 -11.20
C SER A 90 11.44 3.97 -11.86
N VAL A 91 10.30 4.07 -11.18
CA VAL A 91 9.01 3.62 -11.72
C VAL A 91 8.52 4.63 -12.75
N LEU A 92 8.55 5.93 -12.44
CA LEU A 92 8.20 6.99 -13.40
C LEU A 92 9.11 7.01 -14.62
N LYS A 93 10.41 6.74 -14.46
CA LYS A 93 11.36 6.64 -15.57
C LYS A 93 11.05 5.50 -16.55
N ALA A 94 10.42 4.43 -16.06
CA ALA A 94 10.12 3.23 -16.84
C ALA A 94 8.74 3.25 -17.51
N LEU A 95 7.89 4.24 -17.18
CA LEU A 95 6.61 4.51 -17.83
C LEU A 95 6.80 5.37 -19.08
#